data_AF-L7W8C4-F1
#
_entry.id   AF-L7W8C4-F1
#
_cell.length_a   1.000
_cell.length_b   1.000
_cell.length_c   1.000
_cell.angle_alpha   90.00
_cell.angle_beta   90.00
_cell.angle_gamma   90.00
#
_symmetry.space_group_name_H-M   'P 1'
#
loop_
_entity.id
_entity.type
_entity.pdbx_description
1 polymer ?
#
loop_
_entity_poly.entity_id
_entity_poly.type
_entity_poly.pdbx_seq_one_letter_code
_entity_poly.pdbx_strand_id
1 'polypeptide(L)'
;MALGALAAAASGAVVLKYIETGIKVADFLISERLSSTVENIRSFFDKKEIDKPSNFDLNEAKDFIDSLMQIDMRILDTIRKDINEAIKKYTECLKDAINRQEKNACDIRAERAVCDSLNRIMDRNGDNLPSKYLKNQWKSFKCVRI
;
A
#
# COMPACT_ATOMS: atom_id res chain seq x y z
N MET A 1 12.07 -8.99 31.26
CA MET A 1 10.63 -8.96 31.55
C MET A 1 9.98 -7.89 30.70
N ALA A 2 9.03 -8.32 29.87
CA ALA A 2 7.91 -7.59 29.26
C ALA A 2 8.11 -6.15 28.76
N LEU A 3 8.26 -6.04 27.44
CA LEU A 3 7.45 -5.21 26.52
C LEU A 3 7.58 -5.91 25.16
N GLY A 4 6.86 -6.98 24.82
CA GLY A 4 5.47 -7.26 25.20
C GLY A 4 4.57 -6.28 24.45
N ALA A 5 4.27 -6.61 23.19
CA ALA A 5 3.36 -5.91 22.26
C ALA A 5 3.89 -4.66 21.52
N LEU A 6 4.80 -4.87 20.56
CA LEU A 6 4.76 -4.09 19.30
C LEU A 6 3.79 -4.80 18.35
N ALA A 7 2.52 -4.81 18.73
CA ALA A 7 1.43 -5.12 17.82
C ALA A 7 1.02 -3.80 17.14
N ALA A 8 1.15 -3.78 15.82
CA ALA A 8 0.44 -2.88 14.90
C ALA A 8 0.71 -1.37 15.01
N ALA A 9 1.89 -0.93 14.58
CA ALA A 9 2.07 0.38 13.96
C ALA A 9 3.07 0.23 12.81
N ALA A 10 2.65 -0.38 11.71
CA ALA A 10 3.32 -0.14 10.45
C ALA A 10 3.01 1.33 10.12
N SER A 11 3.99 2.23 10.26
CA SER A 11 3.77 3.65 9.95
C SER A 11 3.06 3.77 8.61
N GLY A 12 2.06 4.65 8.48
CA GLY A 12 1.21 4.71 7.28
C GLY A 12 2.02 4.70 5.97
N ALA A 13 3.23 5.27 5.97
CA ALA A 13 4.20 5.20 4.87
C ALA A 13 4.58 3.79 4.41
N VAL A 14 4.73 2.82 5.31
CA VAL A 14 5.03 1.42 4.98
C VAL A 14 3.87 0.77 4.22
N VAL A 15 2.63 1.09 4.60
CA VAL A 15 1.43 0.60 3.92
C VAL A 15 1.24 1.31 2.59
N LEU A 16 1.48 2.63 2.51
CA LEU A 16 1.47 3.38 1.25
C LEU A 16 2.46 2.79 0.25
N LYS A 17 3.70 2.47 0.67
CA LYS A 17 4.70 1.80 -0.18
C LYS A 17 4.27 0.42 -0.63
N TYR A 18 3.59 -0.36 0.22
CA TYR A 18 3.02 -1.65 -0.16
C TYR A 18 2.00 -1.49 -1.30
N ILE A 19 1.06 -0.54 -1.15
CA ILE A 19 0.03 -0.29 -2.16
C ILE A 19 0.67 0.22 -3.46
N GLU A 20 1.60 1.17 -3.36
CA GLU A 20 2.36 1.70 -4.51
C GLU A 20 3.10 0.59 -5.28
N THR A 21 3.77 -0.30 -4.55
CA THR A 21 4.46 -1.45 -5.13
C THR A 21 3.48 -2.38 -5.85
N GLY A 22 2.33 -2.68 -5.23
CA GLY A 22 1.30 -3.50 -5.87
C GLY A 22 0.77 -2.91 -7.17
N ILE A 23 0.55 -1.59 -7.22
CA ILE A 23 0.12 -0.91 -8.44
C ILE A 23 1.21 -0.99 -9.52
N LYS A 24 2.48 -0.74 -9.17
CA LYS A 24 3.60 -0.87 -10.13
C LYS A 24 3.71 -2.29 -10.70
N VAL A 25 3.51 -3.31 -9.86
CA VAL A 25 3.49 -4.70 -10.31
C VAL A 25 2.31 -4.93 -11.24
N ALA A 26 1.10 -4.50 -10.86
CA ALA A 26 -0.10 -4.65 -11.69
C ALA A 26 0.08 -3.98 -13.07
N ASP A 27 0.57 -2.74 -13.09
CA ASP A 27 0.88 -1.99 -14.32
C ASP A 27 1.85 -2.77 -15.22
N PHE A 28 2.92 -3.32 -14.62
CA PHE A 28 3.90 -4.14 -15.33
C PHE A 28 3.25 -5.40 -15.92
N LEU A 29 2.49 -6.17 -15.13
CA LEU A 29 1.84 -7.39 -15.58
C LEU A 29 0.81 -7.13 -16.69
N ILE A 30 0.02 -6.05 -16.57
CA ILE A 30 -0.90 -5.62 -17.63
C ILE A 30 -0.13 -5.31 -18.92
N SER A 31 0.96 -4.54 -18.82
CA SER A 31 1.75 -4.14 -19.99
C SER A 31 2.39 -5.32 -20.71
N GLU A 32 2.83 -6.33 -19.96
CA GLU A 32 3.45 -7.55 -20.48
C GLU A 32 2.42 -8.65 -20.82
N ARG A 33 1.12 -8.40 -20.57
CA ARG A 33 0.02 -9.36 -20.73
C ARG A 33 0.24 -10.66 -19.93
N LEU A 34 0.79 -10.54 -18.73
CA LEU A 34 1.07 -11.64 -17.81
C LEU A 34 -0.04 -11.76 -16.76
N SER A 35 -0.26 -12.97 -16.26
CA SER A 35 -1.13 -13.20 -15.10
C SER A 35 -0.44 -12.88 -13.78
N SER A 36 -1.24 -12.68 -12.73
CA SER A 36 -0.83 -12.36 -11.35
C SER A 36 -0.18 -13.52 -10.58
N THR A 37 0.66 -14.37 -11.19
CA THR A 37 1.32 -15.47 -10.47
C THR A 37 2.47 -14.96 -9.61
N VAL A 38 2.82 -15.70 -8.53
CA VAL A 38 3.99 -15.38 -7.69
C VAL A 38 5.27 -15.28 -8.49
N GLU A 39 5.44 -16.14 -9.51
CA GLU A 39 6.59 -16.12 -10.42
C GLU A 39 6.63 -14.83 -11.25
N ASN A 40 5.51 -14.43 -11.86
CA ASN A 40 5.45 -13.20 -12.65
C ASN A 40 5.65 -11.96 -11.77
N ILE A 41 5.09 -11.95 -10.56
CA ILE A 41 5.30 -10.90 -9.57
C ILE A 41 6.78 -10.83 -9.16
N ARG A 42 7.44 -11.97 -8.95
CA ARG A 42 8.89 -12.01 -8.68
C ARG A 42 9.69 -11.46 -9.86
N SER A 43 9.32 -11.82 -11.09
CA SER A 43 10.00 -11.37 -12.30
C SER A 43 9.99 -9.84 -12.45
N PHE A 44 8.99 -9.14 -11.92
CA PHE A 44 8.99 -7.68 -11.87
C PHE A 44 10.18 -7.16 -11.07
N PHE A 45 10.42 -7.69 -9.86
CA PHE A 45 11.51 -7.25 -9.00
C PHE A 45 12.87 -7.59 -9.64
N ASP A 46 13.00 -8.78 -10.22
CA ASP A 46 14.22 -9.20 -10.92
C ASP A 46 14.52 -8.33 -12.14
N LYS A 47 13.53 -8.10 -13.03
CA LYS A 47 13.69 -7.31 -14.25
C LYS A 47 13.92 -5.83 -13.99
N LYS A 48 13.36 -5.29 -12.90
CA LYS A 48 13.52 -3.89 -12.52
C LYS A 48 14.74 -3.66 -11.63
N GLU A 49 15.44 -4.72 -11.23
CA GLU A 49 16.60 -4.69 -10.33
C GLU A 49 16.28 -3.90 -9.04
N ILE A 50 15.07 -4.12 -8.50
CA ILE A 50 14.61 -3.46 -7.28
C ILE A 50 14.30 -4.47 -6.19
N ASP A 51 14.66 -4.11 -4.96
CA ASP A 51 14.32 -4.91 -3.81
C ASP A 51 12.83 -4.83 -3.49
N LYS A 52 12.25 -6.00 -3.24
CA LYS A 52 10.90 -6.13 -2.73
C LYS A 52 10.82 -5.56 -1.30
N PRO A 53 9.79 -4.75 -0.96
CA PRO A 53 9.60 -4.31 0.41
C PRO A 53 9.50 -5.50 1.39
N SER A 54 10.02 -5.33 2.60
CA SER A 54 10.05 -6.38 3.62
C SER A 54 8.65 -6.90 3.99
N ASN A 55 7.66 -6.00 3.99
CA ASN A 55 6.26 -6.29 4.27
C ASN A 55 5.47 -6.79 3.05
N PHE A 56 6.09 -6.95 1.88
CA PHE A 56 5.42 -7.36 0.66
C PHE A 56 5.53 -8.88 0.48
N ASP A 57 4.73 -9.66 1.20
CA ASP A 57 4.70 -11.12 0.97
C ASP A 57 4.12 -11.43 -0.42
N LEU A 58 4.79 -12.28 -1.20
CA LEU A 58 4.42 -12.52 -2.60
C LEU A 58 3.13 -13.33 -2.73
N ASN A 59 2.85 -14.26 -1.81
CA ASN A 59 1.62 -15.06 -1.86
C ASN A 59 0.42 -14.19 -1.50
N GLU A 60 0.57 -13.35 -0.48
CA GLU A 60 -0.48 -12.44 -0.05
C GLU A 60 -0.69 -11.27 -1.02
N ALA A 61 0.39 -10.75 -1.62
CA ALA A 61 0.30 -9.71 -2.63
C ALA A 61 -0.33 -10.21 -3.94
N LYS A 62 -0.29 -11.52 -4.21
CA LYS A 62 -0.86 -12.15 -5.41
C LYS A 62 -2.32 -11.76 -5.61
N ASP A 63 -3.16 -12.00 -4.60
CA ASP A 63 -4.60 -11.74 -4.67
C ASP A 63 -4.90 -10.23 -4.76
N PHE A 64 -4.08 -9.42 -4.07
CA PHE A 64 -4.14 -7.97 -4.16
C PHE A 64 -3.85 -7.47 -5.58
N ILE A 65 -2.76 -7.92 -6.17
CA ILE A 65 -2.35 -7.55 -7.52
C ILE A 65 -3.38 -8.02 -8.55
N ASP A 66 -3.91 -9.23 -8.40
CA ASP A 66 -4.97 -9.74 -9.27
C ASP A 66 -6.18 -8.82 -9.30
N SER A 67 -6.60 -8.35 -8.12
CA SER A 67 -7.73 -7.42 -8.03
C SER A 67 -7.38 -6.04 -8.59
N LEU A 68 -6.15 -5.54 -8.37
CA LEU A 68 -5.70 -4.30 -9.01
C LEU A 68 -5.77 -4.41 -10.54
N MET A 69 -5.36 -5.55 -11.12
CA MET A 69 -5.40 -5.75 -12.57
C MET A 69 -6.81 -5.71 -13.17
N GLN A 70 -7.85 -5.84 -12.36
CA GLN A 70 -9.25 -5.74 -12.77
C GLN A 70 -9.81 -4.30 -12.66
N ILE A 71 -9.10 -3.40 -11.99
CA ILE A 71 -9.48 -1.99 -11.87
C ILE A 71 -9.06 -1.23 -13.13
N ASP A 72 -9.92 -0.31 -13.58
CA ASP A 72 -9.61 0.59 -14.71
C ASP A 72 -8.28 1.34 -14.48
N MET A 73 -7.39 1.30 -15.47
CA MET A 73 -6.05 1.89 -15.39
C MET A 73 -6.05 3.38 -15.03
N ARG A 74 -7.04 4.16 -15.47
CA ARG A 74 -7.10 5.60 -15.14
C ARG A 74 -7.37 5.83 -13.65
N ILE A 75 -8.14 4.91 -13.05
CA ILE A 75 -8.42 4.91 -11.62
C ILE A 75 -7.16 4.49 -10.85
N LEU A 76 -6.49 3.42 -11.28
CA LEU A 76 -5.20 3.01 -10.70
C LEU A 76 -4.16 4.13 -10.76
N ASP A 77 -4.06 4.83 -11.89
CA ASP A 77 -3.17 5.97 -12.05
C ASP A 77 -3.49 7.10 -11.07
N THR A 78 -4.78 7.35 -10.83
CA THR A 78 -5.22 8.36 -9.85
C THR A 78 -4.83 7.93 -8.44
N ILE A 79 -5.10 6.68 -8.05
CA ILE A 79 -4.71 6.14 -6.75
C ILE A 79 -3.18 6.19 -6.57
N ARG A 80 -2.42 5.82 -7.59
CA ARG A 80 -0.95 5.88 -7.59
C ARG A 80 -0.42 7.29 -7.38
N LYS A 81 -1.00 8.28 -8.06
CA LYS A 81 -0.64 9.70 -7.89
C LYS A 81 -0.89 10.17 -6.46
N ASP A 82 -2.07 9.86 -5.91
CA ASP A 82 -2.44 10.25 -4.55
C ASP A 82 -1.52 9.60 -3.51
N ILE A 83 -1.15 8.33 -3.70
CA ILE A 83 -0.19 7.62 -2.84
C ILE A 83 1.19 8.26 -2.92
N ASN A 84 1.69 8.55 -4.13
CA ASN A 84 2.99 9.19 -4.31
C ASN A 84 3.04 10.57 -3.65
N GLU A 85 1.96 11.34 -3.77
CA GLU A 85 1.82 12.63 -3.09
C GLU A 85 1.80 12.45 -1.57
N ALA A 86 1.07 11.46 -1.05
CA ALA A 86 1.03 11.16 0.38
C ALA A 86 2.41 10.75 0.94
N ILE A 87 3.16 9.91 0.22
CA ILE A 87 4.53 9.52 0.59
C ILE A 87 5.46 10.74 0.60
N LYS A 88 5.34 11.62 -0.40
CA LYS A 88 6.10 12.86 -0.49
C LYS A 88 5.81 13.78 0.71
N LYS A 89 4.52 14.06 0.95
CA LYS A 89 4.06 14.89 2.08
C LYS A 89 4.51 14.32 3.43
N TYR A 90 4.45 13.01 3.61
CA TYR A 90 4.94 12.34 4.81
C TYR A 90 6.45 12.55 4.99
N THR A 91 7.23 12.39 3.92
CA THR A 91 8.68 12.58 3.94
C THR A 91 9.07 14.02 4.25
N GLU A 92 8.37 15.00 3.66
CA GLU A 92 8.57 16.43 3.95
C GLU A 92 8.20 16.74 5.41
N CYS A 93 7.03 16.27 5.86
CA CYS A 93 6.59 16.43 7.25
C CYS A 93 7.61 15.89 8.26
N LEU A 94 8.20 14.72 7.99
CA LEU A 94 9.22 14.13 8.88
C LEU A 94 10.53 14.92 8.91
N LYS A 95 10.91 15.61 7.82
CA LYS A 95 12.11 16.47 7.81
C LYS A 95 11.92 17.68 8.72
N ASP A 96 10.71 18.22 8.74
CA ASP A 96 10.37 19.41 9.53
C ASP A 96 10.02 19.06 10.99
N ALA A 97 9.73 17.79 11.29
CA ALA A 97 9.35 17.33 12.61
C ALA A 97 10.55 17.25 13.57
N ILE A 98 10.58 18.13 14.56
CA ILE A 98 11.64 18.27 15.55
C ILE A 98 11.36 17.35 16.75
N ASN A 99 10.10 17.14 17.09
CA ASN A 99 9.69 16.37 18.28
C ASN A 99 8.79 15.17 17.96
N ARG A 100 8.53 14.34 18.97
CA ARG A 100 7.71 13.12 18.83
C ARG A 100 6.24 13.43 18.46
N GLN A 101 5.68 14.54 18.94
CA GLN A 101 4.29 14.88 18.65
C GLN A 101 4.11 15.23 17.17
N GLU A 102 5.05 15.98 16.59
CA GLU A 102 5.06 16.30 15.16
C GLU A 102 5.26 15.05 14.30
N LYS A 103 6.16 14.15 14.69
CA LYS A 103 6.33 12.86 13.99
C LYS A 103 5.04 12.03 14.01
N ASN A 104 4.39 11.93 15.18
CA ASN A 104 3.10 11.26 15.29
C ASN A 104 2.03 11.92 14.41
N ALA A 105 2.02 13.26 14.28
CA ALA A 105 1.11 13.95 13.39
C ALA A 105 1.37 13.63 11.91
N CYS A 106 2.63 13.47 11.51
CA CYS A 106 2.99 12.99 10.18
C CYS A 106 2.49 11.55 9.95
N ASP A 107 2.68 10.65 10.91
CA ASP A 107 2.18 9.27 10.85
C ASP A 107 0.66 9.22 10.68
N ILE A 108 -0.10 9.96 11.50
CA ILE A 108 -1.57 10.04 11.41
C ILE A 108 -2.02 10.53 10.03
N ARG A 109 -1.33 11.51 9.43
CA ARG A 109 -1.65 11.97 8.08
C ARG A 109 -1.40 10.88 7.04
N ALA A 110 -0.33 10.11 7.16
CA ALA A 110 -0.07 8.99 6.28
C ALA A 110 -1.10 7.88 6.45
N GLU A 111 -1.51 7.55 7.68
CA GLU A 111 -2.57 6.57 7.96
C GLU A 111 -3.91 6.98 7.33
N ARG A 112 -4.28 8.25 7.37
CA ARG A 112 -5.47 8.76 6.67
C ARG A 112 -5.38 8.55 5.16
N ALA A 113 -4.24 8.85 4.56
CA ALA A 113 -4.02 8.62 3.14
C ALA A 113 -4.09 7.12 2.77
N VAL A 114 -3.65 6.23 3.67
CA VAL A 114 -3.85 4.79 3.52
C VAL A 114 -5.34 4.47 3.50
N CYS A 115 -6.10 4.96 4.48
CA CYS A 115 -7.55 4.71 4.55
C CYS A 115 -8.27 5.15 3.27
N ASP A 116 -7.98 6.36 2.78
CA ASP A 116 -8.56 6.89 1.53
C ASP A 116 -8.22 5.99 0.34
N SER A 117 -6.95 5.57 0.23
CA SER A 117 -6.49 4.69 -0.84
C SER A 117 -7.17 3.31 -0.78
N LEU A 118 -7.28 2.74 0.41
CA LEU A 118 -7.90 1.43 0.61
C LEU A 118 -9.40 1.46 0.38
N ASN A 119 -10.11 2.51 0.80
CA ASN A 119 -11.53 2.68 0.52
C ASN A 119 -11.77 2.75 -1.00
N ARG A 120 -10.97 3.53 -1.73
CA ARG A 120 -11.08 3.60 -3.20
C ARG A 120 -10.83 2.25 -3.88
N ILE A 121 -9.85 1.47 -3.41
CA ILE A 121 -9.61 0.12 -3.94
C ILE A 121 -10.81 -0.79 -3.62
N MET A 122 -11.33 -0.72 -2.39
CA MET A 122 -12.48 -1.50 -1.94
C MET A 122 -13.73 -1.21 -2.77
N ASP A 123 -14.05 0.06 -3.04
CA ASP A 123 -15.20 0.46 -3.85
C ASP A 123 -15.12 -0.02 -5.30
N ARG A 124 -13.91 -0.28 -5.81
CA ARG A 124 -13.68 -0.84 -7.15
C ARG A 124 -13.62 -2.35 -7.17
N ASN A 125 -13.53 -2.98 -6.00
CA ASN A 125 -13.40 -4.42 -5.84
C ASN A 125 -14.59 -5.03 -5.09
N GLY A 126 -15.80 -4.60 -5.45
CA GLY A 126 -17.05 -5.16 -4.92
C GLY A 126 -17.16 -5.09 -3.39
N ASP A 127 -16.78 -3.96 -2.80
CA ASP A 127 -16.84 -3.69 -1.37
C ASP A 127 -15.92 -4.59 -0.52
N ASN A 128 -14.87 -5.15 -1.12
CA ASN A 128 -13.95 -6.04 -0.44
C ASN A 128 -12.49 -5.67 -0.70
N LEU A 129 -11.67 -5.65 0.35
CA LEU A 129 -10.23 -5.56 0.19
C LEU A 129 -9.65 -6.92 -0.23
N PRO A 130 -8.82 -6.99 -1.26
CA PRO A 130 -8.38 -8.28 -1.83
C PRO A 130 -7.20 -8.95 -1.10
N SER A 131 -6.71 -8.38 0.01
CA SER A 131 -5.60 -8.94 0.79
C SER A 131 -5.91 -8.89 2.29
N LYS A 132 -5.51 -9.96 3.01
CA LYS A 132 -5.67 -10.05 4.46
C LYS A 132 -4.85 -8.97 5.18
N TYR A 133 -3.64 -8.68 4.71
CA TYR A 133 -2.77 -7.63 5.20
C TYR A 133 -3.46 -6.28 5.06
N LEU A 134 -4.01 -5.96 3.88
CA LEU A 134 -4.74 -4.71 3.67
C LEU A 134 -5.99 -4.59 4.55
N LYS A 135 -6.76 -5.69 4.71
CA LYS A 135 -7.89 -5.73 5.66
C LYS A 135 -7.43 -5.47 7.10
N ASN A 136 -6.31 -6.05 7.50
CA ASN A 136 -5.76 -5.85 8.84
C ASN A 136 -5.28 -4.40 9.03
N GLN A 137 -4.62 -3.81 8.04
CA GLN A 137 -4.21 -2.39 8.11
C GLN A 137 -5.42 -1.45 8.17
N TRP A 138 -6.43 -1.69 7.33
CA TRP A 138 -7.68 -0.91 7.34
C TRP A 138 -8.34 -0.92 8.73
N LYS A 139 -8.42 -2.10 9.37
CA LYS A 139 -8.93 -2.23 10.75
C LYS A 139 -8.01 -1.58 11.77
N SER A 140 -6.70 -1.77 11.64
CA SER A 140 -5.70 -1.24 12.57
C SER A 140 -5.71 0.28 12.63
N PHE A 141 -5.82 0.95 11.49
CA PHE A 141 -5.92 2.40 11.39
C PHE A 141 -7.32 2.92 11.67
N LYS A 142 -8.28 2.04 12.00
CA LYS A 142 -9.68 2.39 12.26
C LYS A 142 -10.29 3.20 11.12
N CYS A 143 -9.96 2.82 9.89
CA CYS A 143 -10.51 3.46 8.72
C CYS A 143 -12.04 3.39 8.75
N VAL A 144 -12.69 4.44 8.28
CA VAL A 144 -14.15 4.52 8.16
C VAL A 144 -14.46 4.64 6.68
N ARG A 145 -15.54 3.97 6.24
CA ARG A 145 -16.05 4.12 4.88
C ARG A 145 -16.66 5.52 4.74
N ILE A 146 -16.23 6.26 3.73
CA ILE A 146 -16.69 7.63 3.44
C ILE A 146 -17.80 7.57 2.39
#